data_AF-A0A5C6PCX6-F1
#
_entry.id   AF-A0A5C6PCX6-F1
#
_cell.length_a   1.000
_cell.length_b   1.000
_cell.length_c   1.000
_cell.angle_alpha   90.00
_cell.angle_beta   90.00
_cell.angle_gamma   90.00
#
_symmetry.space_group_name_H-M   'P 1'
#
loop_
_entity.id
_entity.type
_entity.pdbx_description
1 polymer ?
#
loop_
_entity_poly.entity_id
_entity_poly.type
_entity_poly.pdbx_seq_one_letter_code
_entity_poly.pdbx_strand_id
1 'polypeptide(L)'
;MAAESGASDLEKLTRRHGVKLSPPDGVSVGECAMAVGDIVGHTSVKAVSRMNKMVVVFVGSTDEANRLVAAGVTIRGENTPVFPLSNPARSVVVSNVPPFIKNEMLLKELSRHGRIVSPMRYFVLGPSPRC
;
A
#
# COMPACT_ATOMS: atom_id res chain seq x y z
N MET A 1 2.98 24.07 -29.21
CA MET A 1 3.24 23.43 -27.91
C MET A 1 2.28 22.26 -27.77
N ALA A 2 2.77 21.04 -28.00
CA ALA A 2 1.95 19.84 -27.96
C ALA A 2 1.65 19.48 -26.51
N ALA A 3 0.36 19.41 -26.17
CA ALA A 3 -0.11 18.78 -24.94
C ALA A 3 0.11 17.27 -25.12
N GLU A 4 1.11 16.71 -24.46
CA GLU A 4 1.29 15.26 -24.42
C GLU A 4 0.07 14.63 -23.73
N SER A 5 -0.50 13.67 -24.46
CA SER A 5 -1.64 12.84 -24.08
C SER A 5 -1.35 12.07 -22.79
N GLY A 6 -1.68 12.65 -21.64
CA GLY A 6 -1.56 12.01 -20.32
C GLY A 6 -2.63 10.94 -20.01
N ALA A 7 -3.54 10.65 -20.95
CA ALA A 7 -4.65 9.73 -20.74
C ALA A 7 -4.22 8.24 -20.66
N SER A 8 -3.18 7.86 -21.41
CA SER A 8 -2.71 6.48 -21.54
C SER A 8 -2.07 5.92 -20.27
N ASP A 9 -1.55 6.79 -19.39
CA ASP A 9 -0.95 6.37 -18.13
C ASP A 9 -2.01 6.12 -17.05
N LEU A 10 -3.12 6.87 -17.08
CA LEU A 10 -4.20 6.73 -16.09
C LEU A 10 -4.94 5.40 -16.22
N GLU A 11 -5.12 4.88 -17.45
CA GLU A 11 -5.79 3.59 -17.68
C GLU A 11 -5.04 2.39 -17.10
N LYS A 12 -3.72 2.52 -16.87
CA LYS A 12 -2.90 1.48 -16.23
C LYS A 12 -2.98 1.51 -14.69
N LEU A 13 -3.51 2.58 -14.11
CA LEU A 13 -3.55 2.76 -12.66
C LEU A 13 -4.68 1.94 -12.04
N THR A 14 -4.28 0.88 -11.34
CA THR A 14 -5.18 0.10 -10.49
C THR A 14 -5.21 0.63 -9.05
N ARG A 15 -6.14 0.14 -8.22
CA ARG A 15 -6.22 0.46 -6.78
C ARG A 15 -4.92 0.20 -5.99
N ARG A 16 -3.98 -0.59 -6.52
CA ARG A 16 -2.66 -0.83 -5.91
C ARG A 16 -1.72 0.37 -6.00
N HIS A 17 -1.94 1.22 -7.00
CA HIS A 17 -1.21 2.46 -7.21
C HIS A 17 -1.79 3.63 -6.40
N GLY A 18 -2.94 3.42 -5.76
CA GLY A 18 -3.66 4.44 -5.04
C GLY A 18 -3.39 4.41 -3.54
N VAL A 19 -3.13 5.58 -2.97
CA VAL A 19 -3.03 5.83 -1.54
C VAL A 19 -4.10 6.81 -1.09
N LYS A 20 -4.46 6.73 0.18
CA LYS A 20 -5.49 7.53 0.84
C LYS A 20 -4.85 8.30 1.98
N LEU A 21 -5.09 9.59 1.99
CA LEU A 21 -4.60 10.56 2.97
C LEU A 21 -5.79 11.08 3.77
N SER A 22 -5.57 11.30 5.06
CA SER A 22 -6.52 11.97 5.96
C SER A 22 -6.00 13.37 6.31
N PRO A 23 -5.96 14.33 5.37
CA PRO A 23 -5.40 15.64 5.67
C PRO A 23 -6.28 16.41 6.68
N PRO A 24 -5.69 17.31 7.47
CA PRO A 24 -6.44 18.17 8.38
C PRO A 24 -7.39 19.12 7.61
N ASP A 25 -8.39 19.65 8.33
CA ASP A 25 -9.38 20.56 7.75
C ASP A 25 -8.72 21.82 7.17
N GLY A 26 -9.19 22.26 6.00
CA GLY A 26 -8.66 23.44 5.30
C GLY A 26 -7.40 23.21 4.46
N VAL A 27 -6.92 21.97 4.34
CA VAL A 27 -5.87 21.60 3.37
C VAL A 27 -6.46 21.41 1.97
N SER A 28 -5.78 21.97 0.97
CA SER A 28 -6.12 21.85 -0.44
C SER A 28 -5.57 20.56 -1.06
N VAL A 29 -6.17 20.15 -2.18
CA VAL A 29 -5.72 18.97 -2.95
C VAL A 29 -4.29 19.19 -3.49
N GLY A 30 -3.95 20.43 -3.86
CA GLY A 30 -2.62 20.79 -4.34
C GLY A 30 -1.53 20.67 -3.26
N GLU A 31 -1.80 21.10 -2.02
CA GLU A 31 -0.87 20.89 -0.90
C GLU A 31 -0.60 19.40 -0.64
N CYS A 32 -1.63 18.56 -0.75
CA CYS A 32 -1.46 17.11 -0.62
C CYS A 32 -0.62 16.54 -1.77
N ALA A 33 -0.81 17.03 -3.00
CA ALA A 33 -0.05 16.60 -4.16
C ALA A 33 1.44 16.96 -4.03
N MET A 34 1.76 18.17 -3.55
CA MET A 34 3.14 18.60 -3.30
C MET A 34 3.80 17.75 -2.22
N ALA A 35 3.13 17.55 -1.07
CA ALA A 35 3.66 16.74 0.02
C ALA A 35 3.94 15.27 -0.38
N VAL A 36 3.12 14.71 -1.27
CA VAL A 36 3.39 13.39 -1.85
C VAL A 36 4.55 13.45 -2.84
N GLY A 37 4.57 14.46 -3.70
CA GLY A 37 5.63 14.70 -4.68
C GLY A 37 7.02 14.86 -4.07
N ASP A 38 7.13 15.39 -2.85
CA ASP A 38 8.41 15.51 -2.12
C ASP A 38 9.01 14.14 -1.74
N ILE A 39 8.18 13.10 -1.62
CA ILE A 39 8.61 11.75 -1.21
C ILE A 39 8.86 10.84 -2.41
N VAL A 40 7.96 10.85 -3.39
CA VAL A 40 8.02 9.95 -4.55
C VAL A 40 8.51 10.61 -5.83
N GLY A 41 8.57 11.94 -5.86
CA GLY A 41 8.84 12.73 -7.05
C GLY A 41 7.56 13.31 -7.65
N HIS A 42 7.62 14.57 -8.09
CA HIS A 42 6.48 15.29 -8.63
C HIS A 42 5.95 14.70 -9.94
N THR A 43 6.82 14.10 -10.74
CA THR A 43 6.47 13.40 -11.99
C THR A 43 5.81 12.04 -11.77
N SER A 44 5.95 11.45 -10.59
CA SER A 44 5.35 10.16 -10.24
C SER A 44 3.90 10.28 -9.82
N VAL A 45 3.43 11.47 -9.43
CA VAL A 45 2.02 11.72 -9.09
C VAL A 45 1.20 11.84 -10.37
N LYS A 46 0.27 10.90 -10.59
CA LYS A 46 -0.53 10.84 -11.83
C LYS A 46 -1.91 11.44 -11.66
N ALA A 47 -2.55 11.22 -10.51
CA ALA A 47 -3.86 11.79 -10.23
C ALA A 47 -4.03 12.05 -8.74
N VAL A 48 -4.75 13.11 -8.42
CA VAL A 48 -5.12 13.45 -7.04
C VAL A 48 -6.57 13.90 -7.02
N SER A 49 -7.36 13.38 -6.09
CA SER A 49 -8.77 13.73 -5.95
C SER A 49 -9.20 13.73 -4.49
N ARG A 50 -10.13 14.62 -4.14
CA ARG A 50 -10.72 14.69 -2.80
C ARG A 50 -12.03 13.89 -2.76
N MET A 51 -12.15 12.98 -1.81
CA MET A 51 -13.33 12.15 -1.60
C MET A 51 -13.68 12.11 -0.11
N ASN A 52 -14.88 12.58 0.28
CA ASN A 52 -15.41 12.46 1.65
C ASN A 52 -14.41 12.89 2.75
N LYS A 53 -13.86 14.11 2.64
CA LYS A 53 -12.80 14.68 3.49
C LYS A 53 -11.40 14.06 3.34
N MET A 54 -11.27 12.91 2.70
CA MET A 54 -10.00 12.24 2.41
C MET A 54 -9.45 12.73 1.07
N VAL A 55 -8.15 12.61 0.88
CA VAL A 55 -7.51 12.84 -0.41
C VAL A 55 -6.92 11.52 -0.91
N VAL A 56 -7.28 11.15 -2.13
CA VAL A 56 -6.80 9.95 -2.80
C VAL A 56 -5.77 10.37 -3.84
N VAL A 57 -4.62 9.74 -3.82
CA VAL A 57 -3.51 10.01 -4.74
C VAL A 57 -3.14 8.72 -5.46
N PHE A 58 -3.00 8.78 -6.78
CA PHE A 58 -2.46 7.70 -7.58
C PHE A 58 -1.06 8.04 -8.06
N VAL A 59 -0.14 7.11 -7.85
CA VAL A 59 1.26 7.21 -8.27
C VAL A 59 1.57 6.27 -9.43
N GLY A 60 2.66 6.51 -10.15
CA GLY A 60 3.05 5.70 -11.31
C GLY A 60 3.45 4.26 -10.98
N SER A 61 4.01 4.02 -9.80
CA SER A 61 4.46 2.68 -9.37
C SER A 61 3.83 2.20 -8.06
N THR A 62 3.61 0.89 -7.94
CA THR A 62 3.17 0.25 -6.69
C THR A 62 4.20 0.34 -5.57
N ASP A 63 5.50 0.40 -5.91
CA ASP A 63 6.57 0.54 -4.92
C ASP A 63 6.58 1.93 -4.28
N GLU A 64 6.27 2.97 -5.07
CA GLU A 64 6.10 4.34 -4.59
C GLU A 64 4.91 4.44 -3.63
N ALA A 65 3.79 3.77 -3.95
CA ALA A 65 2.63 3.70 -3.08
C ALA A 65 2.98 3.05 -1.73
N ASN A 66 3.74 1.95 -1.74
CA ASN A 66 4.21 1.28 -0.53
C ASN A 66 5.17 2.16 0.28
N ARG A 67 6.05 2.91 -0.39
CA ARG A 67 6.96 3.86 0.25
C ARG A 67 6.21 5.00 0.93
N LEU A 68 5.16 5.54 0.30
CA LEU A 68 4.30 6.57 0.90
C LEU A 68 3.58 6.06 2.15
N VAL A 69 3.07 4.83 2.10
CA VAL A 69 2.43 4.19 3.26
C VAL A 69 3.42 4.00 4.41
N ALA A 70 4.67 3.66 4.11
CA ALA A 70 5.70 3.46 5.14
C ALA A 70 6.24 4.78 5.72
N ALA A 71 6.36 5.82 4.90
CA ALA A 71 6.94 7.10 5.31
C ALA A 71 5.92 8.04 5.99
N GLY A 72 4.64 7.96 5.62
CA GLY A 72 3.70 9.04 5.92
C GLY A 72 3.94 10.25 4.99
N VAL A 73 3.07 11.27 5.06
CA VAL A 73 3.30 12.56 4.38
C VAL A 73 3.28 13.68 5.40
N THR A 74 4.15 14.66 5.24
CA THR A 74 4.16 15.84 6.12
C THR A 74 3.38 16.96 5.45
N ILE A 75 2.24 17.33 6.03
CA ILE A 75 1.41 18.43 5.55
C ILE A 75 1.40 19.50 6.62
N ARG A 76 1.85 20.72 6.28
CA ARG A 76 1.96 21.86 7.22
C ARG A 76 2.75 21.55 8.50
N GLY A 77 3.77 20.70 8.41
CA GLY A 77 4.61 20.30 9.54
C GLY A 77 4.03 19.18 10.41
N GLU A 78 2.83 18.67 10.09
CA GLU A 78 2.21 17.54 10.78
C GLU A 78 2.30 16.27 9.93
N ASN A 79 2.73 15.15 10.55
CA ASN A 79 2.79 13.88 9.85
C ASN A 79 1.38 13.27 9.75
N THR A 80 0.84 13.30 8.54
CA THR A 80 -0.45 12.71 8.21
C THR A 80 -0.25 11.26 7.79
N PRO A 81 -0.92 10.29 8.44
CA PRO A 81 -0.80 8.90 8.08
C PRO A 81 -1.41 8.63 6.69
N VAL A 82 -0.70 7.80 5.91
CA VAL A 82 -1.11 7.36 4.58
C VAL A 82 -1.58 5.92 4.64
N PHE A 83 -2.73 5.64 4.04
CA PHE A 83 -3.33 4.32 3.98
C PHE A 83 -3.41 3.83 2.54
N PRO A 84 -3.00 2.59 2.21
CA PRO A 84 -3.15 2.08 0.85
C PRO A 84 -4.64 1.86 0.52
N LEU A 85 -5.06 2.14 -0.71
CA LEU A 85 -6.44 1.87 -1.17
C LEU A 85 -6.72 0.37 -1.37
N SER A 86 -5.65 -0.36 -1.69
CA SER A 86 -5.60 -1.81 -1.70
C SER A 86 -4.95 -2.24 -0.39
N ASN A 87 -5.72 -2.73 0.58
CA ASN A 87 -5.14 -3.34 1.77
C ASN A 87 -4.35 -4.58 1.32
N PRO A 88 -3.00 -4.61 1.43
CA PRO A 88 -2.23 -5.79 1.08
C PRO A 88 -2.37 -6.84 2.21
N ALA A 89 -3.58 -7.09 2.68
CA ALA A 89 -3.88 -8.16 3.61
C ALA A 89 -4.12 -9.43 2.79
N ARG A 90 -3.08 -9.89 2.07
CA ARG A 90 -3.11 -11.25 1.54
C ARG A 90 -2.69 -12.17 2.68
N SER A 91 -3.67 -12.63 3.45
CA SER A 91 -3.45 -13.68 4.44
C SER A 91 -3.14 -14.99 3.70
N VAL A 92 -2.00 -15.58 4.03
CA VAL A 92 -1.54 -16.85 3.47
C VAL A 92 -1.64 -17.89 4.57
N VAL A 93 -2.45 -18.92 4.34
CA VAL A 93 -2.55 -20.09 5.23
C VAL A 93 -1.72 -21.21 4.63
N VAL A 94 -0.71 -21.67 5.36
CA VAL A 94 0.13 -22.80 4.94
C VAL A 94 -0.34 -24.04 5.70
N SER A 95 -0.94 -24.98 4.99
CA SER A 95 -1.41 -26.27 5.51
C SER A 95 -0.42 -27.38 5.17
N ASN A 96 -0.51 -28.51 5.90
CA ASN A 96 0.34 -29.69 5.68
C ASN A 96 1.84 -29.43 5.86
N VAL A 97 2.20 -28.54 6.78
CA VAL A 97 3.60 -28.28 7.14
C VAL A 97 4.07 -29.39 8.11
N PRO A 98 5.09 -30.17 7.77
CA PRO A 98 5.64 -31.16 8.69
C PRO A 98 6.21 -30.51 9.97
N PRO A 99 6.10 -31.18 11.14
CA PRO A 99 6.46 -30.59 12.44
C PRO A 99 7.96 -30.29 12.61
N PHE A 100 8.81 -30.78 11.70
CA PHE A 100 10.25 -30.51 11.69
C PHE A 100 10.64 -29.19 11.01
N ILE A 101 9.72 -28.53 10.29
CA ILE A 101 10.00 -27.24 9.64
C ILE A 101 9.88 -26.11 10.66
N LYS A 102 10.97 -25.37 10.86
CA LYS A 102 10.99 -24.18 11.72
C LYS A 102 10.31 -22.99 11.04
N ASN A 103 9.66 -22.14 11.84
CA ASN A 103 9.05 -20.90 11.34
C ASN A 103 10.04 -20.00 10.61
N GLU A 104 11.30 -19.95 11.05
CA GLU A 104 12.34 -19.13 10.44
C GLU A 104 12.55 -19.48 8.96
N MET A 105 12.50 -20.78 8.63
CA MET A 105 12.60 -21.24 7.24
C MET A 105 11.36 -20.82 6.43
N LEU A 106 10.17 -20.95 7.00
CA LEU A 106 8.92 -20.53 6.34
C LEU A 106 8.91 -19.01 6.12
N LEU A 107 9.29 -18.23 7.13
CA LEU A 107 9.40 -16.77 7.04
C LEU A 107 10.41 -16.38 5.96
N LYS A 108 11.55 -17.05 5.88
CA LYS A 108 12.57 -16.80 4.86
C LYS A 108 12.06 -17.06 3.44
N GLU A 109 11.37 -18.18 3.22
CA GLU A 109 10.80 -18.49 1.91
C GLU A 109 9.61 -17.59 1.55
N LEU A 110 8.74 -17.27 2.51
CA LEU A 110 7.64 -16.33 2.29
C LEU A 110 8.14 -14.91 2.02
N SER A 111 9.25 -14.52 2.65
CA SER A 111 9.88 -13.21 2.42
C SER A 111 10.35 -13.03 0.97
N ARG A 112 10.63 -14.12 0.24
CA ARG A 112 10.91 -14.04 -1.21
C ARG A 112 9.70 -13.62 -2.04
N HIS A 113 8.50 -13.89 -1.54
CA HIS A 113 7.24 -13.65 -2.24
C HIS A 113 6.58 -12.32 -1.83
N GLY A 114 7.10 -11.66 -0.79
CA GLY A 114 6.63 -10.35 -0.35
C GLY A 114 7.03 -10.01 1.07
N ARG A 115 6.76 -8.77 1.48
CA ARG A 115 7.01 -8.30 2.84
C ARG A 115 5.95 -8.85 3.79
N ILE A 116 6.40 -9.58 4.80
CA ILE A 116 5.54 -10.11 5.85
C ILE A 116 5.23 -8.97 6.83
N VAL A 117 3.95 -8.62 6.96
CA VAL A 117 3.47 -7.49 7.78
C VAL A 117 2.77 -7.94 9.07
N SER A 118 2.63 -9.25 9.29
CA SER A 118 1.95 -9.83 10.45
C SER A 118 2.75 -10.97 11.08
N PRO A 119 2.60 -11.19 12.41
CA PRO A 119 3.15 -12.37 13.06
C PRO A 119 2.46 -13.65 12.57
N MET A 120 3.23 -14.76 12.46
CA MET A 120 2.68 -16.07 12.14
C MET A 120 1.76 -16.56 13.25
N ARG A 121 0.56 -17.01 12.87
CA ARG A 121 -0.42 -17.62 13.79
C ARG A 121 -0.57 -19.09 13.45
N TYR A 122 -0.51 -19.94 14.46
CA TYR A 122 -0.76 -21.36 14.32
C TYR A 122 -2.22 -21.67 14.50
N PHE A 123 -2.74 -22.52 13.63
CA PHE A 123 -4.07 -23.11 13.77
C PHE A 123 -3.88 -24.60 13.98
N VAL A 124 -4.27 -25.09 15.16
CA VAL A 124 -4.37 -26.52 15.38
C VAL A 124 -5.66 -26.97 14.69
N LEU A 125 -5.53 -27.63 13.54
CA LEU A 125 -6.65 -28.38 12.98
C LEU A 125 -6.86 -29.58 13.90
N GLY A 126 -7.99 -29.61 14.60
CA GLY A 126 -8.36 -30.73 15.47
C GLY A 126 -8.33 -32.07 14.72
N PRO A 127 -8.32 -33.21 15.44
CA PRO A 127 -8.33 -34.50 14.79
C PRO A 127 -9.53 -34.57 13.84
N SER A 128 -9.27 -34.87 12.56
CA SER A 128 -10.34 -35.23 11.63
C SER A 128 -11.13 -36.39 12.26
N PRO A 129 -12.47 -36.33 12.32
CA PRO A 129 -13.24 -37.48 12.76
C PRO A 129 -12.89 -38.61 11.80
N ARG A 130 -12.30 -39.68 12.34
CA ARG A 130 -12.07 -40.90 11.59
C ARG A 130 -13.46 -41.43 11.22
N CYS A 131 -13.74 -41.51 9.92
CA CYS A 131 -14.79 -42.37 9.40
C CYS A 131 -14.27 -43.81 9.36
#